data_AF-A0A821UBQ5-F1
#
_entry.id   AF-A0A821UBQ5-F1
#
_cell.length_a   1.000
_cell.length_b   1.000
_cell.length_c   1.000
_cell.angle_alpha   90.00
_cell.angle_beta   90.00
_cell.angle_gamma   90.00
#
_symmetry.space_group_name_H-M   'P 1'
#
loop_
_entity.id
_entity.type
_entity.pdbx_description
1 polymer ?
#
loop_
_entity_poly.entity_id
_entity_poly.type
_entity_poly.pdbx_seq_one_letter_code
_entity_poly.pdbx_strand_id
1 'polypeptide(L)'
;FIWLSNAAKPKAVAQFIIDAYRLLPPHLILSIQTDYRNIQGPPDETLDLEGVKGRAIQHGLVETAKITNAWIITNGIYNVMNRLVGEGLCDDVFGDDIPCIGLCNWSYEEGTFNINIRLPFSA
;
A
#
# COMPACT_ATOMS: atom_id res chain seq x y z
N PHE A 1 -3.49 -11.74 -5.89
CA PHE A 1 -2.52 -10.95 -6.68
C PHE A 1 -2.77 -11.18 -8.16
N ILE A 2 -2.55 -10.18 -9.01
CA ILE A 2 -2.72 -10.26 -10.47
C ILE A 2 -1.47 -9.75 -11.16
N TRP A 3 -1.18 -10.30 -12.32
CA TRP A 3 -0.06 -9.92 -13.16
C TRP A 3 -0.56 -9.17 -14.38
N LEU A 4 0.07 -8.04 -14.64
CA LEU A 4 -0.32 -7.16 -15.73
C LEU A 4 0.90 -6.79 -16.55
N SER A 5 0.77 -6.95 -17.86
CA SER A 5 1.75 -6.41 -18.81
C SER A 5 1.78 -4.89 -18.72
N ASN A 6 2.94 -4.28 -18.94
CA ASN A 6 3.08 -2.82 -19.07
C ASN A 6 2.25 -2.22 -20.22
N ALA A 7 1.81 -3.05 -21.17
CA ALA A 7 0.90 -2.64 -22.24
C ALA A 7 -0.57 -2.52 -21.77
N ALA A 8 -0.90 -2.99 -20.56
CA ALA A 8 -2.24 -2.90 -20.03
C ALA A 8 -2.65 -1.43 -19.84
N LYS A 9 -3.82 -1.07 -20.36
CA LYS A 9 -4.32 0.32 -20.26
C LYS A 9 -4.67 0.63 -18.79
N PRO A 10 -4.11 1.69 -18.18
CA PRO A 10 -4.34 1.99 -16.76
C PRO A 10 -5.81 2.09 -16.37
N LYS A 11 -6.65 2.65 -17.26
CA LYS A 11 -8.12 2.72 -17.04
C LYS A 11 -8.78 1.34 -16.96
N ALA A 12 -8.35 0.40 -17.81
CA ALA A 12 -8.87 -0.96 -17.79
C ALA A 12 -8.41 -1.70 -16.52
N VAL A 13 -7.18 -1.45 -16.08
CA VAL A 13 -6.64 -2.00 -14.82
C VAL A 13 -7.42 -1.47 -13.62
N ALA A 14 -7.62 -0.16 -13.52
CA ALA A 14 -8.38 0.45 -12.43
C ALA A 14 -9.82 -0.08 -12.39
N GLN A 15 -10.51 -0.14 -13.53
CA GLN A 15 -11.86 -0.69 -13.61
C GLN A 15 -11.90 -2.17 -13.21
N PHE A 16 -10.94 -2.96 -13.69
CA PHE A 16 -10.83 -4.36 -13.30
C PHE A 16 -10.63 -4.53 -11.79
N ILE A 17 -9.80 -3.70 -11.15
CA ILE A 17 -9.60 -3.74 -9.69
C ILE A 17 -10.91 -3.45 -8.95
N ILE A 18 -11.63 -2.40 -9.36
CA ILE A 18 -12.94 -2.02 -8.79
C ILE A 18 -13.91 -3.20 -8.91
N ASP A 19 -14.05 -3.77 -10.10
CA ASP A 19 -15.05 -4.79 -10.39
C ASP A 19 -14.70 -6.14 -9.76
N ALA A 20 -13.45 -6.58 -9.90
CA ALA A 20 -13.00 -7.89 -9.43
C ALA A 20 -12.98 -8.00 -7.90
N TYR A 21 -12.67 -6.90 -7.22
CA TYR A 21 -12.57 -6.85 -5.76
C TYR A 21 -13.75 -6.15 -5.10
N ARG A 22 -14.77 -5.75 -5.87
CA ARG A 22 -15.97 -5.04 -5.40
C ARG A 22 -15.65 -3.81 -4.56
N LEU A 23 -14.59 -3.10 -4.92
CA LEU A 23 -14.15 -1.91 -4.21
C LEU A 23 -14.99 -0.71 -4.65
N LEU A 24 -15.27 0.20 -3.73
CA LEU A 24 -15.80 1.51 -4.10
C LEU A 24 -14.69 2.34 -4.76
N PRO A 25 -14.99 3.11 -5.82
CA PRO A 25 -14.03 4.06 -6.37
C PRO A 25 -13.54 5.03 -5.27
N PRO A 26 -12.22 5.29 -5.17
CA PRO A 26 -11.69 6.15 -4.13
C PRO A 26 -12.04 7.61 -4.40
N HIS A 27 -12.26 8.39 -3.34
CA HIS A 27 -12.28 9.86 -3.44
C HIS A 27 -10.87 10.46 -3.36
N LEU A 28 -9.90 9.70 -2.84
CA LEU A 28 -8.50 10.09 -2.70
C LEU A 28 -7.58 8.89 -2.92
N ILE A 29 -6.40 9.13 -3.51
CA ILE A 29 -5.34 8.13 -3.62
C ILE A 29 -4.13 8.61 -2.83
N LEU A 30 -3.69 7.82 -1.87
CA LEU A 30 -2.48 8.03 -1.09
C LEU A 30 -1.36 7.15 -1.66
N SER A 31 -0.50 7.73 -2.50
CA SER A 31 0.65 7.01 -3.07
C SER A 31 1.88 7.14 -2.17
N ILE A 32 2.27 6.06 -1.52
CA ILE A 32 3.45 5.99 -0.66
C ILE A 32 4.65 5.52 -1.49
N GLN A 33 5.64 6.40 -1.64
CA GLN A 33 6.86 6.16 -2.41
C GLN A 33 8.07 6.16 -1.48
N THR A 34 8.97 5.22 -1.71
CA THR A 34 10.17 5.01 -0.89
C THR A 34 11.31 4.59 -1.81
N ASP A 35 12.52 5.06 -1.47
CA ASP A 35 13.74 4.60 -2.12
C ASP A 35 14.10 3.19 -1.62
N TYR A 36 14.54 2.32 -2.52
CA TYR A 36 15.08 1.00 -2.24
C TYR A 36 16.30 1.03 -1.30
N ARG A 37 17.02 2.17 -1.23
CA ARG A 37 18.20 2.29 -0.37
C ARG A 37 17.89 2.30 1.12
N ASN A 38 16.64 2.52 1.52
CA ASN A 38 16.20 2.45 2.92
C ASN A 38 15.85 1.04 3.39
N ILE A 39 16.21 -0.01 2.64
CA ILE A 39 16.01 -1.40 3.06
C ILE A 39 16.96 -1.77 4.23
N GLN A 40 18.11 -1.08 4.36
CA GLN A 40 19.08 -1.25 5.45
C GLN A 40 19.81 0.07 5.73
N GLY A 41 19.14 1.04 6.35
CA GLY A 41 19.86 2.16 6.97
C GLY A 41 20.74 1.65 8.13
N PRO A 42 21.86 2.32 8.45
CA PRO A 42 22.69 1.95 9.60
C PRO A 42 21.84 1.89 10.89
N PRO A 43 22.17 1.01 11.86
CA PRO A 43 21.35 0.75 13.05
C PRO A 43 20.98 2.01 13.87
N ASP A 44 21.76 3.08 13.74
CA ASP A 44 21.68 4.34 14.49
C ASP A 44 20.74 5.39 13.85
N GLU A 45 20.38 5.23 12.57
CA GLU A 45 19.35 6.04 11.89
C GLU A 45 18.13 5.18 11.55
N THR A 46 17.82 4.23 12.42
CA THR A 46 16.53 3.56 12.37
C THR A 46 15.46 4.63 12.54
N LEU A 47 14.69 4.89 11.47
CA LEU A 47 13.40 5.55 11.60
C LEU A 47 12.74 4.88 12.80
N ASP A 48 12.43 5.66 13.84
CA ASP A 48 11.78 5.16 15.06
C ASP A 48 10.33 4.79 14.73
N LEU A 49 10.18 3.69 13.97
CA LEU A 49 8.92 3.13 13.51
C LEU A 49 8.08 2.67 14.71
N GLU A 50 8.76 2.18 15.74
CA GLU A 50 8.18 1.65 16.96
C GLU A 50 7.95 2.72 18.04
N GLY A 51 8.42 3.95 17.82
CA GLY A 51 8.25 5.04 18.77
C GLY A 51 7.18 6.03 18.37
N VAL A 52 7.24 7.22 18.99
CA VAL A 52 6.14 8.20 18.92
C VAL A 52 5.91 8.70 17.50
N LYS A 53 7.00 8.87 16.72
CA LYS A 53 6.91 9.38 15.35
C LYS A 53 6.33 8.35 14.39
N GLY A 54 6.76 7.09 14.45
CA GLY A 54 6.20 6.01 13.65
C GLY A 54 4.71 5.81 13.90
N ARG A 55 4.30 5.72 15.17
CA ARG A 55 2.89 5.65 15.56
C ARG A 55 2.06 6.84 15.08
N ALA A 56 2.60 8.05 15.17
CA ALA A 56 1.90 9.25 14.69
C ALA A 56 1.68 9.21 13.16
N ILE A 57 2.67 8.73 12.40
CA ILE A 57 2.56 8.56 10.94
C ILE A 57 1.52 7.48 10.61
N GLN A 58 1.57 6.33 11.28
CA GLN A 58 0.60 5.24 11.10
C GLN A 58 -0.82 5.73 11.37
N HIS A 59 -1.05 6.33 12.54
CA HIS A 59 -2.35 6.85 12.94
C HIS A 59 -2.85 7.92 11.96
N GLY A 60 -2.01 8.89 11.62
CA GLY A 60 -2.38 9.96 10.68
C GLY A 60 -2.74 9.43 9.29
N LEU A 61 -2.00 8.44 8.80
CA LEU A 61 -2.26 7.79 7.52
C LEU A 61 -3.60 7.03 7.54
N VAL A 62 -3.80 6.19 8.55
CA VAL A 62 -5.01 5.36 8.69
C VAL A 62 -6.24 6.24 8.85
N GLU A 63 -6.21 7.22 9.75
CA GLU A 63 -7.33 8.13 9.97
C GLU A 63 -7.65 8.96 8.71
N THR A 64 -6.62 9.46 8.01
CA THR A 64 -6.84 10.18 6.75
C THR A 64 -7.50 9.28 5.71
N ALA A 65 -7.07 8.02 5.60
CA ALA A 65 -7.63 7.09 4.64
C ALA A 65 -9.09 6.75 4.95
N LYS A 66 -9.46 6.57 6.23
CA LYS A 66 -10.85 6.38 6.66
C LYS A 66 -11.73 7.57 6.34
N ILE A 67 -11.33 8.76 6.83
CA ILE A 67 -12.13 10.00 6.71
C ILE A 67 -12.43 10.33 5.25
N THR A 68 -11.48 10.04 4.35
CA THR A 68 -11.59 10.40 2.94
C THR A 68 -12.03 9.25 2.03
N ASN A 69 -12.25 8.04 2.55
CA ASN A 69 -12.45 6.84 1.73
C ASN A 69 -11.33 6.71 0.67
N ALA A 70 -10.08 6.78 1.12
CA ALA A 70 -8.91 6.73 0.24
C ALA A 70 -8.47 5.30 -0.03
N TRP A 71 -7.86 5.11 -1.21
CA TRP A 71 -7.01 3.94 -1.45
C TRP A 71 -5.56 4.28 -1.14
N ILE A 72 -4.86 3.34 -0.52
CA ILE A 72 -3.43 3.43 -0.27
C ILE A 72 -2.71 2.63 -1.37
N ILE A 73 -1.76 3.25 -2.07
CA ILE A 73 -0.93 2.59 -3.08
C ILE A 73 0.52 2.58 -2.60
N THR A 74 1.14 1.41 -2.60
CA THR A 74 2.56 1.21 -2.22
C THR A 74 3.32 0.49 -3.33
N ASN A 75 4.65 0.43 -3.25
CA ASN A 75 5.45 -0.34 -4.22
C ASN A 75 5.44 -1.87 -3.99
N GLY A 76 4.58 -2.39 -3.08
CA GLY A 76 4.34 -3.82 -2.88
C GLY A 76 5.54 -4.64 -2.38
N ILE A 77 6.66 -4.00 -2.06
CA ILE A 77 7.91 -4.64 -1.63
C ILE A 77 8.09 -4.45 -0.12
N TYR A 78 8.58 -5.46 0.58
CA TYR A 78 8.86 -5.35 2.01
C TYR A 78 10.06 -4.44 2.25
N ASN A 79 9.79 -3.20 2.66
CA ASN A 79 10.77 -2.20 3.06
C ASN A 79 10.28 -1.48 4.33
N VAL A 80 11.16 -0.69 4.97
CA VAL A 80 10.89 0.04 6.21
C VAL A 80 9.59 0.86 6.16
N MET A 81 9.34 1.59 5.07
CA MET A 81 8.14 2.43 4.93
C MET A 81 6.87 1.61 4.69
N ASN A 82 6.92 0.59 3.84
CA ASN A 82 5.78 -0.28 3.59
C ASN A 82 5.45 -1.16 4.80
N ARG A 83 6.47 -1.52 5.60
CA ARG A 83 6.28 -2.18 6.89
C ARG A 83 5.50 -1.27 7.83
N LEU A 84 5.91 -0.01 7.97
CA LEU A 84 5.19 0.99 8.77
C LEU A 84 3.72 1.11 8.36
N VAL A 85 3.46 1.22 7.05
CA VAL A 85 2.08 1.27 6.49
C VAL A 85 1.32 -0.02 6.81
N GLY A 86 1.94 -1.17 6.58
CA GLY A 86 1.32 -2.47 6.79
C GLY A 86 0.99 -2.75 8.26
N GLU A 87 1.86 -2.33 9.18
CA GLU A 87 1.64 -2.41 10.63
C GLU A 87 0.52 -1.47 11.06
N GLY A 88 0.50 -0.22 10.59
CA GLY A 88 -0.57 0.72 10.89
C GLY A 88 -1.95 0.21 10.45
N LEU A 89 -2.01 -0.46 9.28
CA LEU A 89 -3.25 -1.10 8.79
C LEU A 89 -3.60 -2.39 9.54
N CYS A 90 -2.64 -3.12 10.10
CA CYS A 90 -2.88 -4.32 10.91
C CYS A 90 -3.37 -3.97 12.32
N ASP A 91 -2.82 -2.92 12.92
CA ASP A 91 -3.13 -2.48 14.29
C ASP A 91 -4.53 -1.86 14.39
N ASP A 92 -5.10 -1.46 13.26
CA ASP A 92 -6.47 -1.00 13.13
C ASP A 92 -7.45 -2.17 13.07
N VAL A 93 -7.53 -2.94 14.16
CA VAL A 93 -8.33 -4.18 14.30
C VAL A 93 -9.85 -3.95 14.21
N PHE A 94 -10.31 -2.69 14.16
CA PHE A 94 -11.72 -2.30 14.21
C PHE A 94 -12.16 -1.28 13.14
N GLY A 95 -11.30 -0.95 12.18
CA GLY A 95 -11.57 0.09 11.18
C GLY A 95 -12.26 -0.42 9.91
N ASP A 96 -12.92 0.50 9.20
CA ASP A 96 -13.42 0.29 7.84
C ASP A 96 -12.35 -0.31 6.92
N ASP A 97 -12.78 -1.10 5.93
CA ASP A 97 -11.88 -1.81 5.03
C ASP A 97 -11.09 -0.84 4.13
N ILE A 98 -9.92 -0.35 4.57
CA ILE A 98 -9.07 0.55 3.78
C ILE A 98 -8.37 -0.25 2.66
N PRO A 99 -8.67 0.00 1.37
CA PRO A 99 -8.03 -0.75 0.29
C PRO A 99 -6.55 -0.35 0.16
N CYS A 100 -5.65 -1.33 0.33
CA CYS A 100 -4.22 -1.17 0.15
C CYS A 100 -3.71 -1.99 -1.03
N ILE A 101 -3.13 -1.32 -2.02
CA ILE A 101 -2.70 -1.88 -3.30
C ILE A 101 -1.19 -1.75 -3.43
N GLY A 102 -0.48 -2.88 -3.39
CA GLY A 102 0.94 -2.97 -3.70
C GLY A 102 1.17 -3.16 -5.20
N LEU A 103 1.96 -2.27 -5.81
CA LEU A 103 2.40 -2.35 -7.20
C LEU A 103 3.90 -2.65 -7.24
N CYS A 104 4.29 -3.88 -7.57
CA CYS A 104 5.70 -4.26 -7.67
C CYS A 104 6.04 -4.75 -9.07
N ASN A 105 7.28 -4.58 -9.52
CA ASN A 105 7.77 -5.22 -10.74
C ASN A 105 7.95 -6.73 -10.50
N TRP A 106 7.54 -7.56 -11.45
CA TRP A 106 7.81 -9.00 -11.40
C TRP A 106 9.30 -9.30 -11.61
N SER A 107 9.89 -8.69 -12.64
CA SER A 107 11.32 -8.72 -12.92
C SER A 107 11.74 -7.35 -13.47
N TYR A 108 12.97 -6.91 -13.18
CA TYR A 108 13.50 -5.65 -13.71
C TYR A 108 13.61 -5.67 -15.24
N GLU A 109 13.55 -6.84 -15.87
CA GLU A 109 13.84 -7.04 -17.30
C GLU A 109 12.60 -7.29 -18.18
N GLU A 110 11.46 -7.77 -17.65
CA GLU A 110 10.33 -8.23 -18.49
C GLU A 110 9.11 -7.30 -18.53
N GLY A 111 9.20 -6.07 -18.02
CA GLY A 111 8.14 -5.07 -18.20
C GLY A 111 6.74 -5.58 -17.79
N THR A 112 6.68 -6.23 -16.62
CA THR A 112 5.44 -6.78 -16.05
C THR A 112 5.36 -6.36 -14.58
N PHE A 113 4.19 -5.87 -14.15
CA PHE A 113 3.92 -5.53 -12.75
C PHE A 113 2.98 -6.56 -12.11
N ASN A 114 3.16 -6.77 -10.82
CA ASN A 114 2.31 -7.54 -9.95
C ASN A 114 1.53 -6.58 -9.06
N ILE A 115 0.21 -6.76 -9.03
CA ILE A 115 -0.69 -6.07 -8.13
C ILE A 115 -1.04 -7.01 -6.98
N ASN A 116 -0.55 -6.67 -5.79
CA ASN A 116 -0.93 -7.31 -4.55
C ASN A 116 -1.96 -6.45 -3.83
N ILE A 117 -3.21 -6.87 -3.87
CA ILE A 117 -4.29 -6.19 -3.14
C ILE A 117 -4.45 -6.93 -1.82
N ARG A 118 -4.13 -6.24 -0.72
CA ARG A 118 -4.50 -6.72 0.60
C ARG A 118 -5.86 -6.16 0.91
N LEU A 119 -6.88 -7.00 0.76
CA LEU A 119 -8.16 -6.76 1.39
C LEU A 119 -8.05 -7.20 2.86
N PRO A 120 -8.65 -6.46 3.80
CA PRO A 120 -8.81 -6.96 5.16
C PRO A 120 -9.61 -8.28 5.15
N PHE A 121 -9.35 -9.10 6.17
CA PHE A 121 -10.02 -10.37 6.35
C PHE A 121 -11.52 -10.13 6.56
N SER A 122 -12.35 -10.56 5.62
CA SER A 122 -13.78 -10.74 5.90
C SER A 122 -13.91 -11.87 6.91
N ALA A 123 -14.41 -11.56 8.11
CA ALA A 123 -14.90 -12.55 9.06
C ALA A 123 -16.14 -13.27 8.52
#